data_AF-A0A7C9FW18-F1
#
_entry.id   AF-A0A7C9FW18-F1
#
_cell.length_a   1.000
_cell.length_b   1.000
_cell.length_c   1.000
_cell.angle_alpha   90.00
_cell.angle_beta   90.00
_cell.angle_gamma   90.00
#
_symmetry.space_group_name_H-M   'P 1'
#
loop_
_entity.id
_entity.type
_entity.pdbx_description
1 polymer ?
#
loop_
_entity_poly.entity_id
_entity_poly.type
_entity_poly.pdbx_seq_one_letter_code
_entity_poly.pdbx_strand_id
1 'polypeptide(L)'
;MSRTDKPQPPSTRRANRETIPVRRFDATVGAITAKEPVDDAQTEDGDLTDYLMRAWYDLIHLSSTPVPRCPHCDGLRIRPDRPSGKSKLPVYFCHACKKSFNRLTGTPFANLKNLAKGTEMIALLSRQMSLMQAGERLGRSQKAVLSWLLAFRRYLLELDPSGKWEARVRLGVRVAPRARCTRCDFEGGFLAGGFDPQRRRRIRCPKCGRSRLLDVLQDQGEGMKGEVVHDAIDTAIRARRKVHPEMPVPVVVRTASVSDAALEVKVQDRVLWSELELPERRLPPGPVERVEDALLSKFLLEQIDKALSQSTTPVPCPWCSSEHTEYHPQQRPNGLPGFRCRACLSYFTRISNTPLNGPHMRKHALHLARMLGWRETGKAAALELGVDSAVANRWVYGLRQWLLVLDPSGRMEARVRLGIGREPIVRTCEKCGSTGPIQLLGPTNRPPGANGDRQYRFRCGNCSRHSRTWLSSIDRGVAS
;
A
#
# COMPACT_ATOMS: atom_id res chain seq x y z
N MET A 1 -27.46 16.28 59.09
CA MET A 1 -26.31 17.21 59.18
C MET A 1 -25.05 16.46 58.78
N SER A 2 -24.25 17.09 57.92
CA SER A 2 -22.82 16.83 57.66
C SER A 2 -22.41 15.52 56.97
N ARG A 3 -22.47 15.52 55.63
CA ARG A 3 -21.47 14.79 54.82
C ARG A 3 -20.29 15.73 54.60
N THR A 4 -19.12 15.32 55.09
CA THR A 4 -17.85 16.02 54.92
C THR A 4 -17.38 15.94 53.48
N ASP A 5 -17.37 17.08 52.79
CA ASP A 5 -16.70 17.29 51.51
C ASP A 5 -15.18 17.19 51.70
N LYS A 6 -14.54 16.28 50.95
CA LYS A 6 -13.09 16.30 50.75
C LYS A 6 -12.78 17.24 49.58
N PRO A 7 -11.88 18.23 49.74
CA PRO A 7 -11.48 19.11 48.65
C PRO A 7 -10.64 18.33 47.63
N GLN A 8 -11.08 18.33 46.36
CA GLN A 8 -10.24 17.91 45.24
C GLN A 8 -9.12 18.92 45.02
N PRO A 9 -7.86 18.49 44.79
CA PRO A 9 -6.77 19.40 44.47
C PRO A 9 -6.96 20.01 43.06
N PRO A 10 -6.53 21.26 42.85
CA PRO A 10 -6.75 21.98 41.60
C PRO A 10 -6.00 21.31 40.45
N SER A 11 -6.73 21.05 39.36
CA SER A 11 -6.22 20.47 38.12
C SER A 11 -5.24 21.42 37.43
N THR A 12 -3.96 21.34 37.75
CA THR A 12 -2.85 21.93 36.99
C THR A 12 -2.57 21.10 35.72
N ARG A 13 -3.55 21.04 34.81
CA ARG A 13 -3.38 20.50 33.44
C ARG A 13 -3.93 21.43 32.37
N ARG A 14 -3.71 22.74 32.53
CA ARG A 14 -3.93 23.74 31.48
C ARG A 14 -2.81 24.79 31.50
N ALA A 15 -1.63 24.39 31.06
CA ALA A 15 -0.65 25.31 30.50
C ALA A 15 0.31 24.49 29.61
N ASN A 16 0.59 24.99 28.41
CA ASN A 16 1.51 24.44 27.40
C ASN A 16 1.07 23.17 26.67
N ARG A 17 -0.05 23.28 25.94
CA ARG A 17 -0.13 22.64 24.62
C ARG A 17 0.61 23.58 23.65
N GLU A 18 1.94 23.54 23.66
CA GLU A 18 2.74 24.23 22.64
C GLU A 18 2.18 23.80 21.28
N THR A 19 1.65 24.77 20.54
CA THR A 19 1.07 24.55 19.22
C THR A 19 2.15 24.00 18.32
N ILE A 20 2.07 22.69 18.01
CA ILE A 20 2.94 22.04 17.02
C ILE A 20 2.88 22.89 15.74
N PRO A 21 4.02 23.35 15.20
CA PRO A 21 4.04 24.22 14.05
C PRO A 21 3.39 23.54 12.85
N VAL A 22 2.34 24.16 12.32
CA VAL A 22 1.61 23.67 11.16
C VAL A 22 2.41 23.98 9.90
N ARG A 23 2.68 22.97 9.08
CA ARG A 23 3.37 23.15 7.80
C ARG A 23 2.51 23.96 6.85
N ARG A 24 3.02 25.13 6.43
CA ARG A 24 2.39 26.01 5.44
C ARG A 24 3.42 26.30 4.37
N PHE A 25 3.10 25.93 3.14
CA PHE A 25 3.98 26.12 2.00
C PHE A 25 3.27 26.93 0.93
N ASP A 26 4.03 27.70 0.16
CA ASP A 26 3.49 28.37 -1.02
C ASP A 26 3.22 27.34 -2.12
N ALA A 27 1.95 27.21 -2.53
CA ALA A 27 1.55 26.28 -3.57
C ALA A 27 1.95 26.73 -4.99
N THR A 28 2.44 27.96 -5.16
CA THR A 28 2.90 28.50 -6.44
C THR A 28 4.36 28.13 -6.74
N VAL A 29 5.13 27.75 -5.72
CA VAL A 29 6.59 27.54 -5.82
C VAL A 29 6.95 26.04 -5.82
N GLY A 30 7.86 25.64 -6.73
CA GLY A 30 8.44 24.29 -6.81
C GLY A 30 7.53 23.21 -7.40
N ALA A 31 8.05 21.98 -7.53
CA ALA A 31 7.38 20.89 -8.26
C ALA A 31 6.24 20.25 -7.46
N ILE A 32 5.03 20.22 -8.04
CA ILE A 32 3.89 19.46 -7.49
C ILE A 32 3.95 17.99 -7.95
N THR A 33 4.55 17.75 -9.12
CA THR A 33 4.70 16.42 -9.70
C THR A 33 6.16 16.07 -9.98
N ALA A 34 6.47 14.77 -10.01
CA ALA A 34 7.84 14.28 -10.22
C ALA A 34 8.47 14.62 -11.59
N LYS A 35 7.69 15.17 -12.52
CA LYS A 35 8.13 15.55 -13.87
C LYS A 35 8.34 17.05 -14.05
N GLU A 36 8.00 17.85 -13.04
CA GLU A 36 8.15 19.30 -13.11
C GLU A 36 9.59 19.71 -12.80
N PRO A 37 10.20 20.59 -13.61
CA PRO A 37 11.50 21.16 -13.26
C PRO A 37 11.36 21.95 -11.96
N VAL A 38 12.34 21.77 -11.09
CA VAL A 38 12.42 22.48 -9.80
C VAL A 38 13.37 23.64 -10.02
N ASP A 39 12.90 24.86 -9.82
CA ASP A 39 13.78 26.02 -9.74
C ASP A 39 14.45 26.02 -8.35
N ASP A 40 15.76 25.79 -8.36
CA ASP A 40 16.55 25.66 -7.15
C ASP A 40 16.63 26.98 -6.38
N ALA A 41 16.74 28.11 -7.08
CA ALA A 41 16.89 29.42 -6.46
C ALA A 41 15.59 29.89 -5.79
N GLN A 42 14.43 29.53 -6.34
CA GLN A 42 13.13 29.92 -5.78
C GLN A 42 12.65 29.01 -4.64
N THR A 43 13.15 27.78 -4.56
CA THR A 43 12.63 26.77 -3.62
C THR A 43 13.51 26.54 -2.40
N GLU A 44 14.74 27.07 -2.40
CA GLU A 44 15.67 26.92 -1.29
C GLU A 44 15.29 27.81 -0.09
N ASP A 45 15.38 27.24 1.11
CA ASP A 45 15.26 27.97 2.37
C ASP A 45 16.67 28.05 2.93
N GLY A 46 17.36 29.15 2.64
CA GLY A 46 18.76 29.35 3.03
C GLY A 46 18.98 29.27 4.54
N ASP A 47 18.01 29.74 5.33
CA ASP A 47 18.08 29.68 6.80
C ASP A 47 18.05 28.23 7.30
N LEU A 48 17.16 27.40 6.75
CA LEU A 48 17.10 25.96 7.08
C LEU A 48 18.38 25.25 6.66
N THR A 49 18.86 25.53 5.45
CA THR A 49 20.12 24.98 4.93
C THR A 49 21.26 25.34 5.88
N ASP A 50 21.45 26.62 6.19
CA ASP A 50 22.54 27.11 7.05
C ASP A 50 22.47 26.53 8.46
N TYR A 51 21.27 26.52 9.06
CA TYR A 51 21.05 25.95 10.39
C TYR A 51 21.48 24.48 10.45
N LEU A 52 20.99 23.68 9.50
CA LEU A 52 21.28 22.25 9.48
C LEU A 52 22.71 21.96 9.03
N MET A 53 23.28 22.75 8.13
CA MET A 53 24.69 22.63 7.70
C MET A 53 25.65 22.86 8.86
N ARG A 54 25.41 23.85 9.72
CA ARG A 54 26.23 24.07 10.94
C ARG A 54 26.21 22.85 11.84
N ALA A 55 25.02 22.37 12.20
CA ALA A 55 24.86 21.18 13.04
C ALA A 55 25.39 19.89 12.37
N TRP A 56 25.33 19.80 11.04
CA TRP A 56 25.87 18.69 10.27
C TRP A 56 27.40 18.68 10.30
N TYR A 57 28.02 19.85 10.10
CA TYR A 57 29.48 19.98 10.12
C TYR A 57 30.07 19.60 11.47
N ASP A 58 29.39 19.90 12.58
CA ASP A 58 29.82 19.45 13.91
C ASP A 58 29.92 17.92 14.00
N LEU A 59 29.00 17.19 13.37
CA LEU A 59 28.99 15.72 13.34
C LEU A 59 30.08 15.13 12.46
N ILE A 60 30.34 15.73 11.30
CA ILE A 60 31.27 15.20 10.31
C ILE A 60 32.67 15.84 10.38
N HIS A 61 32.90 16.72 11.36
CA HIS A 61 34.16 17.41 11.54
C HIS A 61 35.32 16.42 11.77
N LEU A 62 36.46 16.69 11.13
CA LEU A 62 37.64 15.82 11.20
C LEU A 62 38.53 16.10 12.42
N SER A 63 38.34 17.24 13.10
CA SER A 63 39.07 17.53 14.34
C SER A 63 38.58 16.64 15.49
N SER A 64 39.53 16.14 16.28
CA SER A 64 39.29 15.44 17.54
C SER A 64 38.80 16.36 18.67
N THR A 65 38.80 17.68 18.46
CA THR A 65 38.27 18.68 19.39
C THR A 65 37.08 19.44 18.78
N PRO A 66 36.11 19.90 19.59
CA PRO A 66 35.93 19.59 21.01
C PRO A 66 35.57 18.10 21.23
N VAL A 67 35.84 17.59 22.43
CA VAL A 67 35.51 16.20 22.79
C VAL A 67 34.03 16.11 23.16
N PRO A 68 33.20 15.35 22.43
CA PRO A 68 31.77 15.23 22.69
C PRO A 68 31.51 14.39 23.94
N ARG A 69 30.38 14.60 24.64
CA ARG A 69 29.94 13.70 25.73
C ARG A 69 29.68 12.28 25.21
N CYS A 70 29.79 11.28 26.09
CA CYS A 70 29.54 9.90 25.68
C CYS A 70 28.05 9.64 25.40
N PRO A 71 27.65 9.22 24.18
CA PRO A 71 26.25 8.98 23.84
C PRO A 71 25.65 7.75 24.55
N HIS A 72 26.46 6.95 25.26
CA HIS A 72 25.99 5.75 25.97
C HIS A 72 25.75 5.97 27.47
N CYS A 73 26.45 6.93 28.09
CA CYS A 73 26.40 7.11 29.55
C CYS A 73 26.54 8.58 30.00
N ASP A 74 26.59 9.53 29.07
CA ASP A 74 26.82 10.96 29.28
C ASP A 74 28.12 11.35 30.02
N GLY A 75 29.01 10.39 30.27
CA GLY A 75 30.28 10.63 30.96
C GLY A 75 31.23 11.55 30.18
N LEU A 76 32.02 12.35 30.90
CA LEU A 76 32.97 13.34 30.36
C LEU A 76 34.43 12.83 30.24
N ARG A 77 34.75 11.70 30.86
CA ARG A 77 36.10 11.11 30.82
C ARG A 77 36.33 10.38 29.50
N ILE A 78 36.73 11.14 28.48
CA ILE A 78 36.78 10.66 27.09
C ILE A 78 38.15 10.97 26.51
N ARG A 79 38.76 9.96 25.88
CA ARG A 79 40.02 10.09 25.16
C ARG A 79 39.75 10.06 23.66
N PRO A 80 40.21 11.05 22.87
CA PRO A 80 40.25 10.90 21.43
C PRO A 80 41.25 9.80 21.06
N ASP A 81 40.79 8.86 20.24
CA ASP A 81 41.58 7.74 19.76
C ASP A 81 41.94 7.95 18.28
N ARG A 82 42.99 7.25 17.82
CA ARG A 82 43.39 7.35 16.41
C ARG A 82 42.24 6.84 15.52
N PRO A 83 41.94 7.51 14.40
CA PRO A 83 40.96 7.00 13.45
C PRO A 83 41.34 5.59 13.02
N SER A 84 40.40 4.65 13.11
CA SER A 84 40.55 3.33 12.49
C SER A 84 40.60 3.52 10.97
N GLY A 85 41.52 2.85 10.27
CA GLY A 85 41.78 3.05 8.83
C GLY A 85 40.58 2.94 7.86
N LYS A 86 39.39 2.55 8.36
CA LYS A 86 38.13 2.51 7.60
C LYS A 86 37.25 3.76 7.74
N SER A 87 37.46 4.61 8.74
CA SER A 87 36.67 5.82 9.00
C SER A 87 37.57 7.04 9.07
N LYS A 88 37.25 8.09 8.30
CA LYS A 88 37.94 9.39 8.37
C LYS A 88 37.56 10.20 9.61
N LEU A 89 36.47 9.86 10.29
CA LEU A 89 36.01 10.58 11.48
C LEU A 89 36.82 10.17 12.74
N PRO A 90 37.07 11.12 13.66
CA PRO A 90 37.65 10.84 14.96
C PRO A 90 36.84 9.78 15.73
N VAL A 91 37.56 8.86 16.36
CA VAL A 91 36.99 7.87 17.29
C VAL A 91 37.31 8.34 18.71
N TYR A 92 36.39 8.12 19.63
CA TYR A 92 36.51 8.50 21.03
C TYR A 92 36.30 7.26 21.89
N PHE A 93 37.05 7.14 22.99
CA PHE A 93 36.90 6.08 23.96
C PHE A 93 36.41 6.65 25.30
N CYS A 94 35.27 6.17 25.79
CA CYS A 94 34.75 6.56 27.09
C CYS A 94 35.34 5.69 28.21
N HIS A 95 36.02 6.31 29.19
CA HIS A 95 36.58 5.58 30.33
C HIS A 95 35.54 5.15 31.37
N ALA A 96 34.34 5.75 31.37
CA ALA A 96 33.27 5.40 32.29
C ALA A 96 32.57 4.10 31.87
N CYS A 97 32.05 4.02 30.63
CA CYS A 97 31.34 2.84 30.13
C CYS A 97 32.20 1.90 29.27
N LYS A 98 33.48 2.22 29.05
CA LYS A 98 34.45 1.43 28.27
C LYS A 98 34.03 1.16 26.80
N LYS A 99 33.25 2.05 26.20
CA LYS A 99 32.81 1.94 24.80
C LYS A 99 33.48 2.97 23.91
N SER A 100 33.82 2.54 22.69
CA SER A 100 34.27 3.42 21.61
C SER A 100 33.08 3.96 20.83
N PHE A 101 33.16 5.21 20.40
CA PHE A 101 32.11 5.89 19.64
C PHE A 101 32.70 6.97 18.74
N ASN A 102 31.90 7.51 17.83
CA ASN A 102 32.21 8.70 17.04
C ASN A 102 31.06 9.72 17.18
N ARG A 103 31.18 10.91 16.60
CA ARG A 103 30.12 11.94 16.69
C ARG A 103 28.81 11.53 16.02
N LEU A 104 28.81 10.56 15.11
CA LEU A 104 27.58 9.99 14.53
C LEU A 104 26.92 8.94 15.44
N THR A 105 27.62 8.47 16.47
CA THR A 105 27.09 7.45 17.37
C THR A 105 25.98 8.05 18.22
N GLY A 106 24.83 7.38 18.27
CA GLY A 106 23.63 7.89 18.95
C GLY A 106 22.78 8.83 18.10
N THR A 107 23.27 9.26 16.92
CA THR A 107 22.46 10.05 15.98
C THR A 107 21.76 9.15 14.95
N PRO A 108 20.75 9.68 14.22
CA PRO A 108 20.13 8.96 13.11
C PRO A 108 21.09 8.55 11.98
N PHE A 109 22.33 9.06 11.98
CA PHE A 109 23.32 8.88 10.92
C PHE A 109 24.45 7.89 11.27
N ALA A 110 24.36 7.17 12.39
CA ALA A 110 25.41 6.23 12.84
C ALA A 110 25.88 5.24 11.75
N ASN A 111 24.97 4.85 10.85
CA ASN A 111 25.23 3.92 9.75
C ASN A 111 25.23 4.59 8.35
N LEU A 112 25.29 5.92 8.30
CA LEU A 112 25.23 6.64 7.05
C LEU A 112 26.50 6.39 6.23
N LYS A 113 26.30 5.93 4.99
CA LYS A 113 27.39 5.72 4.02
C LYS A 113 27.51 6.92 3.09
N ASN A 114 28.76 7.35 2.83
CA ASN A 114 29.11 8.48 1.97
C ASN A 114 28.58 9.82 2.52
N LEU A 115 29.34 10.38 3.47
CA LEU A 115 29.01 11.63 4.15
C LEU A 115 28.91 12.83 3.20
N ALA A 116 29.71 12.86 2.13
CA ALA A 116 29.67 13.92 1.12
C ALA A 116 28.28 14.03 0.48
N LYS A 117 27.68 12.90 0.09
CA LYS A 117 26.30 12.87 -0.41
C LYS A 117 25.27 13.22 0.67
N GLY A 118 25.55 12.93 1.94
CA GLY A 118 24.76 13.41 3.07
C GLY A 118 24.75 14.94 3.14
N THR A 119 25.92 15.57 2.97
CA THR A 119 26.06 17.02 2.90
C THR A 119 25.29 17.61 1.71
N GLU A 120 25.42 17.03 0.52
CA GLU A 120 24.68 17.47 -0.68
C GLU A 120 23.16 17.40 -0.51
N MET A 121 22.66 16.44 0.28
CA MET A 121 21.23 16.29 0.52
C MET A 121 20.63 17.46 1.31
N ILE A 122 21.40 18.16 2.14
CA ILE A 122 20.88 19.19 3.04
C ILE A 122 20.21 20.31 2.24
N ALA A 123 20.86 20.80 1.19
CA ALA A 123 20.30 21.82 0.30
C ALA A 123 19.02 21.36 -0.42
N LEU A 124 18.79 20.05 -0.53
CA LEU A 124 17.57 19.51 -1.16
C LEU A 124 16.38 19.43 -0.19
N LEU A 125 16.59 19.50 1.13
CA LEU A 125 15.54 19.29 2.13
C LEU A 125 14.46 20.37 2.08
N SER A 126 14.84 21.63 1.89
CA SER A 126 13.92 22.75 1.76
C SER A 126 13.20 22.79 0.41
N ARG A 127 13.72 22.06 -0.59
CA ARG A 127 13.24 22.16 -1.96
C ARG A 127 11.97 21.33 -2.15
N GLN A 128 10.99 21.94 -2.78
CA GLN A 128 9.71 21.33 -3.10
C GLN A 128 9.90 20.42 -4.33
N MET A 129 10.34 19.18 -4.09
CA MET A 129 10.63 18.18 -5.13
C MET A 129 10.27 16.75 -4.70
N SER A 130 10.17 15.84 -5.67
CA SER A 130 9.95 14.43 -5.40
C SER A 130 11.23 13.71 -4.95
N LEU A 131 11.07 12.60 -4.22
CA LEU A 131 12.19 11.74 -3.84
C LEU A 131 12.92 11.11 -5.04
N MET A 132 12.23 10.98 -6.18
CA MET A 132 12.82 10.48 -7.42
C MET A 132 13.81 11.49 -7.98
N GLN A 133 13.40 12.77 -8.09
CA GLN A 133 14.25 13.86 -8.56
C GLN A 133 15.46 14.08 -7.64
N ALA A 134 15.26 14.03 -6.33
CA ALA A 134 16.38 14.08 -5.38
C ALA A 134 17.32 12.87 -5.54
N GLY A 135 16.76 11.69 -5.83
CA GLY A 135 17.53 10.48 -6.13
C GLY A 135 18.41 10.63 -7.38
N GLU A 136 17.85 11.17 -8.46
CA GLU A 136 18.60 11.46 -9.69
C GLU A 136 19.76 12.42 -9.43
N ARG A 137 19.53 13.52 -8.69
CA ARG A 137 20.57 14.49 -8.32
C ARG A 137 21.67 13.90 -7.43
N LEU A 138 21.30 13.07 -6.47
CA LEU A 138 22.25 12.45 -5.54
C LEU A 138 22.92 11.18 -6.12
N GLY A 139 22.46 10.68 -7.26
CA GLY A 139 22.88 9.37 -7.81
C GLY A 139 22.47 8.21 -6.88
N ARG A 140 21.26 8.26 -6.32
CA ARG A 140 20.75 7.32 -5.31
C ARG A 140 19.33 6.85 -5.62
N SER A 141 18.98 5.66 -5.14
CA SER A 141 17.62 5.15 -5.26
C SER A 141 16.63 5.95 -4.39
N GLN A 142 15.38 6.02 -4.82
CA GLN A 142 14.29 6.65 -4.05
C GLN A 142 14.19 6.13 -2.61
N LYS A 143 14.40 4.82 -2.41
CA LYS A 143 14.40 4.18 -1.08
C LYS A 143 15.53 4.68 -0.20
N ALA A 144 16.73 4.88 -0.77
CA ALA A 144 17.86 5.43 -0.02
C ALA A 144 17.60 6.88 0.39
N VAL A 145 17.09 7.72 -0.53
CA VAL A 145 16.73 9.11 -0.24
C VAL A 145 15.64 9.20 0.83
N LEU A 146 14.60 8.34 0.77
CA LEU A 146 13.57 8.29 1.80
C LEU A 146 14.16 7.96 3.19
N SER A 147 15.08 7.00 3.26
CA SER A 147 15.76 6.65 4.51
C SER A 147 16.59 7.80 5.06
N TRP A 148 17.24 8.57 4.19
CA TRP A 148 18.01 9.75 4.59
C TRP A 148 17.09 10.90 5.04
N LEU A 149 15.98 11.12 4.33
CA LEU A 149 14.98 12.13 4.71
C LEU A 149 14.42 11.86 6.11
N LEU A 150 14.13 10.59 6.43
CA LEU A 150 13.72 10.18 7.77
C LEU A 150 14.78 10.48 8.84
N ALA A 151 16.06 10.22 8.53
CA ALA A 151 17.16 10.50 9.43
C ALA A 151 17.34 12.01 9.67
N PHE A 152 17.30 12.83 8.62
CA PHE A 152 17.41 14.29 8.71
C PHE A 152 16.25 14.93 9.47
N ARG A 153 15.01 14.52 9.21
CA ARG A 153 13.86 15.07 9.95
C ARG A 153 13.88 14.67 11.42
N ARG A 154 14.28 13.44 11.74
CA ARG A 154 14.51 13.04 13.13
C ARG A 154 15.59 13.89 13.79
N TYR A 155 16.70 14.14 13.09
CA TYR A 155 17.79 14.96 13.61
C TYR A 155 17.35 16.42 13.83
N LEU A 156 16.58 17.01 12.92
CA LEU A 156 16.00 18.35 13.11
C LEU A 156 15.14 18.45 14.37
N LEU A 157 14.36 17.41 14.70
CA LEU A 157 13.56 17.37 15.93
C LEU A 157 14.41 17.15 17.20
N GLU A 158 15.55 16.46 17.08
CA GLU A 158 16.51 16.32 18.17
C GLU A 158 17.24 17.66 18.44
N LEU A 159 17.51 18.46 17.39
CA LEU A 159 18.15 19.77 17.50
C LEU A 159 17.17 20.89 17.92
N ASP A 160 15.95 20.86 17.40
CA ASP A 160 14.88 21.81 17.71
C ASP A 160 13.58 21.05 18.02
N PRO A 161 13.36 20.71 19.31
CA PRO A 161 12.13 20.03 19.74
C PRO A 161 10.85 20.80 19.44
N SER A 162 10.93 22.11 19.20
CA SER A 162 9.76 22.91 18.81
C SER A 162 9.25 22.55 17.40
N GLY A 163 10.09 21.92 16.58
CA GLY A 163 9.74 21.47 15.23
C GLY A 163 9.65 22.57 14.19
N LYS A 164 10.08 23.80 14.51
CA LYS A 164 10.01 24.95 13.59
C LYS A 164 10.83 24.72 12.33
N TRP A 165 12.01 24.11 12.46
CA TRP A 165 12.86 23.77 11.32
C TRP A 165 12.37 22.54 10.55
N GLU A 166 11.88 21.51 11.25
CA GLU A 166 11.31 20.32 10.61
C GLU A 166 10.12 20.69 9.70
N ALA A 167 9.28 21.61 10.16
CA ALA A 167 8.11 22.09 9.44
C ALA A 167 8.45 22.79 8.11
N ARG A 168 9.70 23.24 7.93
CA ARG A 168 10.18 23.89 6.70
C ARG A 168 10.69 22.89 5.64
N VAL A 169 10.83 21.61 5.97
CA VAL A 169 11.30 20.58 5.03
C VAL A 169 10.22 20.23 3.99
N ARG A 170 10.49 20.54 2.71
CA ARG A 170 9.56 20.33 1.58
C ARG A 170 9.86 19.08 0.75
N LEU A 171 11.06 18.50 0.87
CA LEU A 171 11.43 17.31 0.10
C LEU A 171 10.45 16.15 0.34
N GLY A 172 9.87 15.61 -0.75
CA GLY A 172 8.93 14.50 -0.69
C GLY A 172 7.53 14.88 -0.18
N VAL A 173 7.27 16.17 0.06
CA VAL A 173 5.95 16.71 0.40
C VAL A 173 5.24 17.09 -0.89
N ARG A 174 3.92 16.89 -0.99
CA ARG A 174 3.09 17.44 -2.06
C ARG A 174 2.09 18.41 -1.46
N VAL A 175 2.05 19.61 -2.04
CA VAL A 175 1.25 20.73 -1.59
C VAL A 175 0.14 20.98 -2.60
N ALA A 176 -1.08 21.23 -2.13
CA ALA A 176 -2.19 21.66 -2.97
C ALA A 176 -2.61 23.09 -2.63
N PRO A 177 -2.89 23.93 -3.63
CA PRO A 177 -3.44 25.26 -3.43
C PRO A 177 -4.84 25.18 -2.84
N ARG A 178 -5.09 25.86 -1.72
CA ARG A 178 -6.45 26.01 -1.18
C ARG A 178 -7.16 27.13 -1.95
N ALA A 179 -8.34 26.85 -2.50
CA ALA A 179 -9.12 27.84 -3.23
C ALA A 179 -10.62 27.55 -3.17
N ARG A 180 -11.45 28.51 -3.63
CA ARG A 180 -12.90 28.34 -3.82
C ARG A 180 -13.27 28.20 -5.30
N CYS A 181 -14.09 27.21 -5.65
CA CYS A 181 -14.51 26.92 -7.02
C CYS A 181 -15.68 27.82 -7.44
N THR A 182 -15.51 28.59 -8.51
CA THR A 182 -16.57 29.47 -9.07
C THR A 182 -17.74 28.73 -9.74
N ARG A 183 -17.65 27.42 -9.95
CA ARG A 183 -18.71 26.62 -10.59
C ARG A 183 -19.61 25.87 -9.61
N CYS A 184 -19.05 25.38 -8.51
CA CYS A 184 -19.75 24.44 -7.61
C CYS A 184 -19.54 24.76 -6.13
N ASP A 185 -18.98 25.95 -5.87
CA ASP A 185 -18.69 26.52 -4.55
C ASP A 185 -17.82 25.68 -3.62
N PHE A 186 -17.19 24.62 -4.14
CA PHE A 186 -16.23 23.82 -3.38
C PHE A 186 -15.08 24.69 -2.88
N GLU A 187 -14.84 24.67 -1.57
CA GLU A 187 -13.70 25.30 -0.92
C GLU A 187 -12.79 24.23 -0.30
N GLY A 188 -11.50 24.26 -0.64
CA GLY A 188 -10.52 23.31 -0.14
C GLY A 188 -9.30 23.23 -1.04
N GLY A 189 -8.47 22.21 -0.86
CA GLY A 189 -7.30 21.99 -1.70
C GLY A 189 -7.67 21.52 -3.13
N PHE A 190 -7.10 22.17 -4.14
CA PHE A 190 -7.30 21.83 -5.55
C PHE A 190 -6.25 20.85 -6.07
N LEU A 191 -6.62 20.03 -7.04
CA LEU A 191 -5.70 19.11 -7.71
C LEU A 191 -4.83 19.86 -8.72
N ALA A 192 -3.63 19.32 -9.01
CA ALA A 192 -2.82 19.78 -10.12
C ALA A 192 -3.57 19.62 -11.45
N GLY A 193 -3.71 20.72 -12.19
CA GLY A 193 -4.36 20.78 -13.50
C GLY A 193 -3.38 20.66 -14.68
N GLY A 194 -2.07 20.60 -14.42
CA GLY A 194 -1.02 20.71 -15.43
C GLY A 194 -0.64 22.16 -15.69
N PHE A 195 -0.18 22.45 -16.90
CA PHE A 195 0.21 23.79 -17.34
C PHE A 195 -0.60 24.23 -18.55
N ASP A 196 -0.76 25.54 -18.74
CA ASP A 196 -1.20 26.09 -20.02
C ASP A 196 -0.04 26.17 -21.03
N PRO A 197 -0.31 26.53 -22.31
CA PRO A 197 0.74 26.70 -23.32
C PRO A 197 1.82 27.72 -22.93
N GLN A 198 1.48 28.69 -22.07
CA GLN A 198 2.38 29.71 -21.53
C GLN A 198 3.14 29.23 -20.26
N ARG A 199 3.09 27.93 -19.94
CA ARG A 199 3.68 27.32 -18.73
C ARG A 199 3.18 27.91 -17.41
N ARG A 200 1.98 28.51 -17.39
CA ARG A 200 1.30 28.92 -16.16
C ARG A 200 0.57 27.74 -15.54
N ARG A 201 0.55 27.70 -14.21
CA ARG A 201 0.09 26.54 -13.45
C ARG A 201 -1.44 26.48 -13.45
N ARG A 202 -2.00 25.32 -13.82
CA ARG A 202 -3.44 25.07 -13.75
C ARG A 202 -3.76 24.32 -12.46
N ILE A 203 -4.90 24.65 -11.89
CA ILE A 203 -5.54 23.93 -10.78
C ILE A 203 -6.88 23.38 -11.22
N ARG A 204 -7.29 22.28 -10.60
CA ARG A 204 -8.53 21.60 -10.92
C ARG A 204 -9.35 21.35 -9.67
N CYS A 205 -10.61 21.78 -9.71
CA CYS A 205 -11.55 21.50 -8.64
C CYS A 205 -11.78 19.98 -8.54
N PRO A 206 -11.61 19.36 -7.35
CA PRO A 206 -11.89 17.94 -7.18
C PRO A 206 -13.37 17.64 -7.45
N LYS A 207 -14.29 18.49 -6.97
CA LYS A 207 -15.76 18.30 -7.04
C LYS A 207 -16.33 18.27 -8.45
N CYS A 208 -16.01 19.26 -9.28
CA CYS A 208 -16.64 19.42 -10.60
C CYS A 208 -15.67 19.29 -11.79
N GLY A 209 -14.39 19.02 -11.53
CA GLY A 209 -13.36 18.86 -12.55
C GLY A 209 -12.98 20.14 -13.31
N ARG A 210 -13.59 21.30 -13.00
CA ARG A 210 -13.30 22.58 -13.64
C ARG A 210 -11.82 22.92 -13.43
N SER A 211 -11.11 23.17 -14.52
CA SER A 211 -9.73 23.63 -14.51
C SER A 211 -9.68 25.15 -14.67
N ARG A 212 -8.75 25.81 -13.99
CA ARG A 212 -8.44 27.24 -14.15
C ARG A 212 -6.97 27.49 -13.85
N LEU A 213 -6.48 28.68 -14.17
CA LEU A 213 -5.13 29.10 -13.79
C LEU A 213 -5.05 29.38 -12.29
N LEU A 214 -3.91 29.06 -11.68
CA LEU A 214 -3.62 29.30 -10.27
C LEU A 214 -3.44 30.80 -10.01
N ASP A 215 -2.78 31.47 -10.94
CA ASP A 215 -2.40 32.88 -10.95
C ASP A 215 -3.60 33.85 -11.05
N VAL A 216 -4.78 33.37 -11.49
CA VAL A 216 -6.04 34.16 -11.48
C VAL A 216 -6.63 34.34 -10.07
N LEU A 217 -5.99 33.77 -9.04
CA LEU A 217 -6.34 33.95 -7.62
C LEU A 217 -5.37 34.87 -6.88
N GLN A 218 -4.39 35.47 -7.57
CA GLN A 218 -3.44 36.41 -6.97
C GLN A 218 -4.13 37.77 -6.78
N ASP A 219 -4.75 37.97 -5.62
CA ASP A 219 -4.89 39.32 -5.11
C ASP A 219 -3.49 39.77 -4.65
N GLN A 220 -2.86 40.65 -5.45
CA GLN A 220 -1.74 41.50 -5.00
C GLN A 220 -0.42 40.82 -4.59
N GLY A 221 0.01 39.76 -5.28
CA GLY A 221 1.40 39.29 -5.18
C GLY A 221 1.75 38.48 -3.91
N GLU A 222 0.78 38.17 -3.05
CA GLU A 222 0.99 37.21 -1.96
C GLU A 222 0.95 35.76 -2.48
N GLY A 223 1.91 34.94 -2.06
CA GLY A 223 1.99 33.52 -2.38
C GLY A 223 0.75 32.75 -1.89
N MET A 224 0.21 31.85 -2.71
CA MET A 224 -1.00 31.12 -2.33
C MET A 224 -0.69 30.09 -1.24
N LYS A 225 -1.37 30.20 -0.10
CA LYS A 225 -1.26 29.23 0.99
C LYS A 225 -1.70 27.84 0.52
N GLY A 226 -0.73 26.94 0.46
CA GLY A 226 -0.93 25.54 0.12
C GLY A 226 -1.05 24.65 1.36
N GLU A 227 -1.85 23.60 1.22
CA GLU A 227 -2.03 22.56 2.23
C GLU A 227 -1.23 21.30 1.86
N VAL A 228 -0.64 20.64 2.85
CA VAL A 228 0.08 19.38 2.66
C VAL A 228 -0.91 18.26 2.37
N VAL A 229 -0.93 17.78 1.13
CA VAL A 229 -1.79 16.68 0.68
C VAL A 229 -1.16 15.33 0.96
N HIS A 230 0.15 15.24 0.75
CA HIS A 230 0.89 14.00 0.88
C HIS A 230 2.29 14.26 1.41
N ASP A 231 2.71 13.46 2.38
CA ASP A 231 4.10 13.35 2.79
C ASP A 231 4.61 11.95 2.47
N ALA A 232 5.77 11.85 1.83
CA ALA A 232 6.40 10.57 1.53
C ALA A 232 6.65 9.72 2.79
N ILE A 233 6.84 10.35 3.96
CA ILE A 233 7.01 9.67 5.24
C ILE A 233 5.77 8.89 5.65
N ASP A 234 4.57 9.39 5.36
CA ASP A 234 3.33 8.67 5.70
C ASP A 234 3.23 7.34 4.97
N THR A 235 3.79 7.25 3.78
CA THR A 235 3.87 6.00 3.02
C THR A 235 4.85 5.03 3.68
N ALA A 236 5.98 5.53 4.18
CA ALA A 236 6.97 4.75 4.90
C ALA A 236 6.41 4.21 6.23
N ILE A 237 5.72 5.07 7.00
CA ILE A 237 5.06 4.69 8.25
C ILE A 237 3.99 3.64 7.99
N ARG A 238 3.12 3.84 6.99
CA ARG A 238 2.08 2.85 6.64
C ARG A 238 2.66 1.51 6.21
N ALA A 239 3.72 1.51 5.39
CA ALA A 239 4.40 0.29 5.00
C ALA A 239 5.01 -0.45 6.21
N ARG A 240 5.58 0.28 7.17
CA ARG A 240 6.16 -0.29 8.39
C ARG A 240 5.09 -0.82 9.34
N ARG A 241 3.95 -0.15 9.46
CA ARG A 241 2.77 -0.62 10.21
C ARG A 241 2.21 -1.95 9.71
N LYS A 242 2.23 -2.16 8.39
CA LYS A 242 1.81 -3.45 7.80
C LYS A 242 2.65 -4.63 8.32
N VAL A 243 3.90 -4.37 8.70
CA VAL A 243 4.84 -5.36 9.25
C VAL A 243 4.86 -5.33 10.78
N HIS A 244 4.66 -4.15 11.38
CA HIS A 244 4.70 -3.91 12.83
C HIS A 244 3.51 -3.05 13.28
N PRO A 245 2.34 -3.67 13.58
CA PRO A 245 1.09 -2.95 13.87
C PRO A 245 1.14 -2.03 15.10
N GLU A 246 1.87 -2.44 16.13
CA GLU A 246 1.97 -1.77 17.46
C GLU A 246 2.93 -0.57 17.52
N MET A 247 3.47 -0.11 16.38
CA MET A 247 4.47 0.96 16.37
C MET A 247 3.84 2.34 16.66
N PRO A 248 4.36 3.11 17.66
CA PRO A 248 3.90 4.47 17.92
C PRO A 248 4.22 5.39 16.73
N VAL A 249 3.23 6.19 16.33
CA VAL A 249 3.31 7.06 15.15
C VAL A 249 3.49 8.51 15.59
N PRO A 250 4.45 9.26 15.01
CA PRO A 250 4.53 10.71 15.21
C PRO A 250 3.24 11.38 14.72
N VAL A 251 2.63 12.24 15.53
CA VAL A 251 1.43 12.96 15.15
C VAL A 251 1.80 14.06 14.16
N VAL A 252 1.57 13.83 12.86
CA VAL A 252 1.72 14.86 11.83
C VAL A 252 0.39 15.62 11.75
N VAL A 253 0.37 16.85 12.29
CA VAL A 253 -0.81 17.72 12.25
C VAL A 253 -1.07 18.18 10.81
N ARG A 254 -2.23 17.81 10.26
CA ARG A 254 -2.73 18.26 8.95
C ARG A 254 -3.92 19.20 9.16
N THR A 255 -4.04 20.25 8.36
CA THR A 255 -5.19 21.16 8.36
C THR A 255 -6.39 20.60 7.59
N ALA A 256 -6.15 19.84 6.52
CA ALA A 256 -7.08 18.95 5.79
C ALA A 256 -6.30 18.35 4.61
N SER A 257 -6.49 17.08 4.26
CA SER A 257 -5.91 16.52 3.04
C SER A 257 -6.84 16.75 1.85
N VAL A 258 -6.31 17.00 0.64
CA VAL A 258 -7.12 16.86 -0.59
C VAL A 258 -7.69 15.45 -0.73
N SER A 259 -7.08 14.45 -0.09
CA SER A 259 -7.68 13.12 0.04
C SER A 259 -9.01 13.17 0.79
N ASP A 260 -9.12 13.98 1.85
CA ASP A 260 -10.30 14.11 2.68
C ASP A 260 -11.42 14.86 1.92
N ALA A 261 -11.06 15.90 1.17
CA ALA A 261 -11.99 16.60 0.28
C ALA A 261 -12.32 15.83 -1.02
N ALA A 262 -11.43 14.95 -1.50
CA ALA A 262 -11.70 14.04 -2.60
C ALA A 262 -12.51 12.82 -2.15
N LEU A 263 -12.44 12.44 -0.87
CA LEU A 263 -13.33 11.46 -0.25
C LEU A 263 -14.76 12.00 -0.18
N GLU A 264 -14.94 13.30 0.12
CA GLU A 264 -16.27 13.95 0.04
C GLU A 264 -16.83 14.03 -1.39
N VAL A 265 -15.98 13.86 -2.41
CA VAL A 265 -16.36 13.97 -3.84
C VAL A 265 -16.45 12.61 -4.55
N LYS A 266 -16.01 11.51 -3.94
CA LYS A 266 -16.20 10.17 -4.52
C LYS A 266 -16.60 9.15 -3.47
N VAL A 267 -17.80 9.32 -2.95
CA VAL A 267 -18.66 8.21 -2.58
C VAL A 267 -19.85 8.22 -3.55
N GLN A 268 -19.58 7.93 -4.81
CA GLN A 268 -20.59 7.35 -5.69
C GLN A 268 -20.18 5.90 -5.88
N ASP A 269 -21.00 5.00 -5.33
CA ASP A 269 -21.01 3.53 -5.42
C ASP A 269 -19.78 2.90 -6.09
N ARG A 270 -18.67 2.92 -5.36
CA ARG A 270 -17.47 2.17 -5.71
C ARG A 270 -17.74 0.70 -5.43
N VAL A 271 -17.88 -0.10 -6.48
CA VAL A 271 -17.84 -1.56 -6.37
C VAL A 271 -16.52 -2.06 -6.95
N LEU A 272 -15.50 -2.22 -6.10
CA LEU A 272 -14.34 -3.00 -6.50
C LEU A 272 -14.67 -4.47 -6.35
N TRP A 273 -14.32 -5.28 -7.35
CA TRP A 273 -14.51 -6.73 -7.27
C TRP A 273 -13.86 -7.30 -6.00
N SER A 274 -12.65 -6.83 -5.65
CA SER A 274 -11.91 -7.34 -4.49
C SER A 274 -12.55 -7.01 -3.14
N GLU A 275 -13.45 -6.02 -3.09
CA GLU A 275 -14.12 -5.56 -1.86
C GLU A 275 -15.48 -6.25 -1.66
N LEU A 276 -15.98 -7.02 -2.65
CA LEU A 276 -17.24 -7.75 -2.52
C LEU A 276 -17.08 -8.98 -1.63
N GLU A 277 -17.95 -9.09 -0.64
CA GLU A 277 -18.09 -10.31 0.15
C GLU A 277 -18.78 -11.38 -0.68
N LEU A 278 -18.25 -12.61 -0.64
CA LEU A 278 -18.84 -13.73 -1.35
C LEU A 278 -20.01 -14.31 -0.55
N PRO A 279 -21.14 -14.62 -1.20
CA PRO A 279 -22.21 -15.32 -0.54
C PRO A 279 -21.74 -16.71 -0.08
N GLU A 280 -22.33 -17.16 1.01
CA GLU A 280 -22.15 -18.52 1.50
C GLU A 280 -22.60 -19.52 0.43
N ARG A 281 -21.83 -20.59 0.27
CA ARG A 281 -22.09 -21.61 -0.75
C ARG A 281 -23.29 -22.45 -0.33
N ARG A 282 -24.44 -22.21 -0.96
CA ARG A 282 -25.72 -22.89 -0.67
C ARG A 282 -25.90 -24.23 -1.37
N LEU A 283 -24.97 -24.66 -2.21
CA LEU A 283 -25.12 -25.93 -2.93
C LEU A 283 -24.73 -27.10 -2.02
N PRO A 284 -25.58 -28.14 -1.91
CA PRO A 284 -25.24 -29.32 -1.16
C PRO A 284 -24.03 -30.01 -1.82
N PRO A 285 -23.15 -30.63 -1.01
CA PRO A 285 -22.14 -31.56 -1.51
C PRO A 285 -22.76 -32.60 -2.44
N GLY A 286 -22.01 -33.07 -3.43
CA GLY A 286 -22.48 -34.08 -4.39
C GLY A 286 -21.31 -34.84 -5.04
N PRO A 287 -21.59 -35.76 -5.98
CA PRO A 287 -20.56 -36.59 -6.63
C PRO A 287 -19.61 -35.75 -7.50
N VAL A 288 -18.39 -36.22 -7.75
CA VAL A 288 -17.45 -35.50 -8.62
C VAL A 288 -18.00 -35.39 -10.04
N GLU A 289 -18.13 -34.17 -10.56
CA GLU A 289 -18.61 -33.89 -11.91
C GLU A 289 -17.69 -32.89 -12.60
N ARG A 290 -17.01 -33.31 -13.68
CA ARG A 290 -16.19 -32.42 -14.53
C ARG A 290 -16.97 -31.95 -15.75
N VAL A 291 -18.17 -31.45 -15.52
CA VAL A 291 -19.06 -30.96 -16.57
C VAL A 291 -19.03 -29.43 -16.57
N GLU A 292 -18.80 -28.86 -17.75
CA GLU A 292 -18.85 -27.41 -17.95
C GLU A 292 -20.30 -26.90 -17.83
N ASP A 293 -20.52 -25.82 -17.07
CA ASP A 293 -21.80 -25.09 -17.11
C ASP A 293 -21.76 -24.14 -18.32
N ALA A 294 -22.39 -24.56 -19.42
CA ALA A 294 -22.33 -23.83 -20.69
C ALA A 294 -22.86 -22.38 -20.60
N LEU A 295 -23.83 -22.11 -19.72
CA LEU A 295 -24.38 -20.76 -19.54
C LEU A 295 -23.38 -19.87 -18.80
N LEU A 296 -22.82 -20.36 -17.70
CA LEU A 296 -21.80 -19.66 -16.93
C LEU A 296 -20.55 -19.41 -17.76
N SER A 297 -20.04 -20.44 -18.45
CA SER A 297 -18.88 -20.32 -19.31
C SER A 297 -19.09 -19.33 -20.42
N LYS A 298 -20.19 -19.43 -21.18
CA LYS A 298 -20.49 -18.49 -22.26
C LYS A 298 -20.53 -17.05 -21.75
N PHE A 299 -21.25 -16.81 -20.66
CA PHE A 299 -21.33 -15.49 -20.04
C PHE A 299 -19.95 -14.95 -19.65
N LEU A 300 -19.14 -15.74 -18.93
CA LEU A 300 -17.86 -15.28 -18.43
C LEU A 300 -16.81 -15.12 -19.54
N LEU A 301 -16.80 -16.01 -20.53
CA LEU A 301 -15.91 -15.93 -21.70
C LEU A 301 -16.16 -14.65 -22.49
N GLU A 302 -17.41 -14.28 -22.74
CA GLU A 302 -17.77 -13.01 -23.40
C GLU A 302 -17.22 -11.78 -22.62
N GLN A 303 -17.24 -11.83 -21.29
CA GLN A 303 -16.70 -10.74 -20.45
C GLN A 303 -15.17 -10.73 -20.43
N ILE A 304 -14.53 -11.90 -20.46
CA ILE A 304 -13.07 -12.02 -20.60
C ILE A 304 -12.63 -11.44 -21.95
N ASP A 305 -13.33 -11.75 -23.04
CA ASP A 305 -13.03 -11.22 -24.37
C ASP A 305 -13.21 -9.70 -24.43
N LYS A 306 -14.27 -9.16 -23.83
CA LYS A 306 -14.45 -7.70 -23.69
C LYS A 306 -13.33 -7.05 -22.89
N ALA A 307 -12.84 -7.72 -21.84
CA ALA A 307 -11.78 -7.21 -20.97
C ALA A 307 -10.39 -7.28 -21.64
N LEU A 308 -10.14 -8.29 -22.47
CA LEU A 308 -8.88 -8.49 -23.20
C LEU A 308 -8.89 -7.91 -24.62
N SER A 309 -9.98 -7.26 -25.02
CA SER A 309 -10.14 -6.64 -26.34
C SER A 309 -9.06 -5.59 -26.64
N GLN A 310 -8.57 -5.60 -27.89
CA GLN A 310 -7.66 -4.61 -28.45
C GLN A 310 -8.38 -3.36 -29.01
N SER A 311 -9.70 -3.26 -28.82
CA SER A 311 -10.48 -2.10 -29.25
C SER A 311 -10.02 -0.82 -28.54
N THR A 312 -9.78 0.22 -29.34
CA THR A 312 -9.48 1.59 -28.88
C THR A 312 -10.74 2.40 -28.56
N THR A 313 -11.94 1.83 -28.75
CA THR A 313 -13.20 2.48 -28.42
C THR A 313 -13.26 2.73 -26.90
N PRO A 314 -13.50 3.98 -26.45
CA PRO A 314 -13.59 4.32 -25.04
C PRO A 314 -14.71 3.54 -24.33
N VAL A 315 -14.49 3.21 -23.05
CA VAL A 315 -15.46 2.53 -22.18
C VAL A 315 -15.69 3.31 -20.91
N PRO A 316 -16.82 3.11 -20.21
CA PRO A 316 -17.05 3.70 -18.90
C PRO A 316 -15.87 3.46 -17.96
N CYS A 317 -15.54 4.49 -17.19
CA CYS A 317 -14.41 4.42 -16.28
C CYS A 317 -14.67 3.41 -15.16
N PRO A 318 -13.79 2.41 -14.92
CA PRO A 318 -14.00 1.41 -13.88
C PRO A 318 -13.89 1.97 -12.45
N TRP A 319 -13.47 3.23 -12.31
CA TRP A 319 -13.26 3.88 -11.01
C TRP A 319 -14.35 4.87 -10.62
N CYS A 320 -15.15 5.35 -11.57
CA CYS A 320 -16.17 6.35 -11.31
C CYS A 320 -17.39 6.23 -12.22
N SER A 321 -17.47 5.17 -13.03
CA SER A 321 -18.52 4.87 -14.00
C SER A 321 -18.80 5.93 -15.08
N SER A 322 -18.09 7.06 -15.06
CA SER A 322 -18.21 8.12 -16.06
C SER A 322 -17.92 7.60 -17.47
N GLU A 323 -18.80 7.96 -18.41
CA GLU A 323 -18.65 7.72 -19.85
C GLU A 323 -17.66 8.68 -20.52
N HIS A 324 -17.30 9.78 -19.85
CA HIS A 324 -16.25 10.72 -20.31
C HIS A 324 -14.85 10.10 -20.23
N THR A 325 -14.56 9.14 -21.11
CA THR A 325 -13.26 8.50 -21.23
C THR A 325 -12.74 8.66 -22.65
N GLU A 326 -11.42 8.67 -22.78
CA GLU A 326 -10.74 8.80 -24.07
C GLU A 326 -9.66 7.74 -24.19
N TYR A 327 -9.39 7.33 -25.43
CA TYR A 327 -8.25 6.49 -25.75
C TYR A 327 -6.95 7.25 -25.49
N HIS A 328 -5.99 6.57 -24.86
CA HIS A 328 -4.67 7.10 -24.58
C HIS A 328 -3.62 6.25 -25.33
N PRO A 329 -2.98 6.79 -26.39
CA PRO A 329 -2.19 6.00 -27.34
C PRO A 329 -0.88 5.44 -26.79
N GLN A 330 -0.53 5.75 -25.54
CA GLN A 330 0.68 5.20 -24.92
C GLN A 330 0.51 3.71 -24.61
N GLN A 331 1.37 2.89 -25.22
CA GLN A 331 1.41 1.46 -25.02
C GLN A 331 1.71 1.10 -23.55
N ARG A 332 0.95 0.15 -23.01
CA ARG A 332 1.10 -0.32 -21.62
C ARG A 332 1.87 -1.64 -21.57
N PRO A 333 2.55 -1.96 -20.44
CA PRO A 333 3.29 -3.21 -20.30
C PRO A 333 2.43 -4.48 -20.44
N ASN A 334 1.11 -4.36 -20.25
CA ASN A 334 0.16 -5.46 -20.43
C ASN A 334 -0.29 -5.65 -21.88
N GLY A 335 0.16 -4.81 -22.82
CA GLY A 335 -0.18 -4.91 -24.25
C GLY A 335 -1.63 -4.56 -24.59
N LEU A 336 -2.39 -3.98 -23.66
CA LEU A 336 -3.79 -3.58 -23.89
C LEU A 336 -3.92 -2.06 -24.07
N PRO A 337 -4.98 -1.59 -24.79
CA PRO A 337 -5.29 -0.18 -24.93
C PRO A 337 -5.44 0.52 -23.58
N GLY A 338 -4.77 1.67 -23.45
CA GLY A 338 -4.90 2.55 -22.30
C GLY A 338 -6.03 3.56 -22.50
N PHE A 339 -6.71 3.90 -21.42
CA PHE A 339 -7.76 4.91 -21.39
C PHE A 339 -7.49 5.93 -20.30
N ARG A 340 -7.98 7.15 -20.50
CA ARG A 340 -7.98 8.20 -19.50
C ARG A 340 -9.40 8.65 -19.25
N CYS A 341 -9.83 8.65 -18.00
CA CYS A 341 -11.12 9.24 -17.64
C CYS A 341 -10.99 10.75 -17.43
N ARG A 342 -11.85 11.55 -18.06
CA ARG A 342 -11.88 13.02 -17.89
C ARG A 342 -12.60 13.45 -16.61
N ALA A 343 -13.48 12.62 -16.05
CA ALA A 343 -14.14 12.89 -14.77
C ALA A 343 -13.21 12.63 -13.57
N CYS A 344 -12.65 11.42 -13.46
CA CYS A 344 -11.80 11.07 -12.31
C CYS A 344 -10.29 11.20 -12.54
N LEU A 345 -9.85 11.41 -13.79
CA LEU A 345 -8.43 11.54 -14.19
C LEU A 345 -7.58 10.30 -14.06
N SER A 346 -8.16 9.21 -13.58
CA SER A 346 -7.50 7.93 -13.53
C SER A 346 -7.17 7.44 -14.93
N TYR A 347 -5.96 6.93 -15.06
CA TYR A 347 -5.59 6.07 -16.16
C TYR A 347 -6.05 4.66 -15.86
N PHE A 348 -6.55 3.97 -16.87
CA PHE A 348 -6.99 2.59 -16.71
C PHE A 348 -6.85 1.81 -18.02
N THR A 349 -7.03 0.51 -17.92
CA THR A 349 -7.21 -0.43 -19.02
C THR A 349 -8.48 -1.21 -18.74
N ARG A 350 -9.02 -1.92 -19.74
CA ARG A 350 -10.24 -2.74 -19.56
C ARG A 350 -10.12 -3.79 -18.44
N ILE A 351 -8.90 -4.17 -18.06
CA ILE A 351 -8.61 -5.11 -16.96
C ILE A 351 -8.36 -4.45 -15.60
N SER A 352 -8.42 -3.12 -15.49
CA SER A 352 -7.97 -2.42 -14.28
C SER A 352 -8.82 -2.70 -13.03
N ASN A 353 -10.11 -3.01 -13.19
CA ASN A 353 -10.99 -3.44 -12.10
C ASN A 353 -11.52 -4.87 -12.36
N THR A 354 -10.63 -5.78 -12.76
CA THR A 354 -10.95 -7.20 -12.93
C THR A 354 -9.83 -8.09 -12.37
N PRO A 355 -10.10 -9.37 -12.06
CA PRO A 355 -9.07 -10.32 -11.65
C PRO A 355 -8.01 -10.59 -12.75
N LEU A 356 -8.25 -10.15 -14.00
CA LEU A 356 -7.33 -10.31 -15.14
C LEU A 356 -6.15 -9.33 -15.11
N ASN A 357 -6.08 -8.40 -14.14
CA ASN A 357 -4.95 -7.49 -14.02
C ASN A 357 -3.61 -8.24 -13.81
N GLY A 358 -3.65 -9.41 -13.16
CA GLY A 358 -2.47 -10.27 -12.95
C GLY A 358 -2.07 -11.06 -14.22
N PRO A 359 -0.80 -11.00 -14.66
CA PRO A 359 -0.36 -11.65 -15.91
C PRO A 359 -0.52 -13.16 -15.92
N HIS A 360 -0.30 -13.84 -14.78
CA HIS A 360 -0.47 -15.29 -14.68
C HIS A 360 -1.93 -15.72 -14.78
N MET A 361 -2.84 -14.97 -14.13
CA MET A 361 -4.28 -15.24 -14.20
C MET A 361 -4.78 -15.15 -15.66
N ARG A 362 -4.33 -14.16 -16.43
CA ARG A 362 -4.73 -14.00 -17.84
C ARG A 362 -4.47 -15.23 -18.70
N LYS A 363 -3.32 -15.88 -18.51
CA LYS A 363 -2.94 -17.07 -19.29
C LYS A 363 -3.91 -18.24 -19.08
N HIS A 364 -4.49 -18.35 -17.89
CA HIS A 364 -5.37 -19.45 -17.50
C HIS A 364 -6.86 -19.07 -17.46
N ALA A 365 -7.21 -17.80 -17.71
CA ALA A 365 -8.56 -17.28 -17.51
C ALA A 365 -9.62 -18.05 -18.32
N LEU A 366 -9.35 -18.34 -19.60
CA LEU A 366 -10.27 -19.08 -20.46
C LEU A 366 -10.49 -20.52 -19.99
N HIS A 367 -9.41 -21.21 -19.60
CA HIS A 367 -9.50 -22.59 -19.14
C HIS A 367 -10.22 -22.66 -17.78
N LEU A 368 -9.82 -21.80 -16.83
CA LEU A 368 -10.43 -21.73 -15.51
C LEU A 368 -11.92 -21.35 -15.58
N ALA A 369 -12.33 -20.47 -16.50
CA ALA A 369 -13.74 -20.12 -16.69
C ALA A 369 -14.60 -21.35 -17.00
N ARG A 370 -14.11 -22.26 -17.86
CA ARG A 370 -14.80 -23.52 -18.18
C ARG A 370 -14.84 -24.50 -17.00
N MET A 371 -13.81 -24.47 -16.15
CA MET A 371 -13.74 -25.31 -14.95
C MET A 371 -14.67 -24.84 -13.82
N LEU A 372 -15.20 -23.61 -13.83
CA LEU A 372 -16.01 -23.10 -12.71
C LEU A 372 -17.30 -23.91 -12.48
N GLY A 373 -17.84 -24.53 -13.53
CA GLY A 373 -19.00 -25.42 -13.44
C GLY A 373 -18.69 -26.79 -12.85
N TRP A 374 -17.41 -27.17 -12.71
CA TRP A 374 -17.03 -28.48 -12.20
C TRP A 374 -17.39 -28.60 -10.72
N ARG A 375 -18.04 -29.69 -10.34
CA ARG A 375 -18.19 -30.09 -8.94
C ARG A 375 -16.94 -30.85 -8.50
N GLU A 376 -15.88 -30.09 -8.25
CA GLU A 376 -14.56 -30.63 -7.98
C GLU A 376 -13.76 -29.71 -7.04
N THR A 377 -12.67 -30.20 -6.44
CA THR A 377 -11.80 -29.41 -5.57
C THR A 377 -10.93 -28.43 -6.35
N GLY A 378 -10.60 -27.30 -5.72
CA GLY A 378 -9.64 -26.35 -6.28
C GLY A 378 -8.24 -26.95 -6.48
N LYS A 379 -7.88 -28.00 -5.72
CA LYS A 379 -6.62 -28.74 -5.88
C LYS A 379 -6.57 -29.53 -7.20
N ALA A 380 -7.66 -30.18 -7.59
CA ALA A 380 -7.71 -30.89 -8.86
C ALA A 380 -7.70 -29.92 -10.05
N ALA A 381 -8.40 -28.78 -9.95
CA ALA A 381 -8.29 -27.72 -10.95
C ALA A 381 -6.87 -27.12 -11.02
N ALA A 382 -6.18 -26.98 -9.88
CA ALA A 382 -4.80 -26.52 -9.86
C ALA A 382 -3.85 -27.48 -10.59
N LEU A 383 -4.04 -28.79 -10.42
CA LEU A 383 -3.29 -29.82 -11.13
C LEU A 383 -3.50 -29.72 -12.64
N GLU A 384 -4.75 -29.56 -13.08
CA GLU A 384 -5.11 -29.41 -14.49
C GLU A 384 -4.51 -28.15 -15.12
N LEU A 385 -4.43 -27.05 -14.35
CA LEU A 385 -3.82 -25.80 -14.78
C LEU A 385 -2.30 -25.76 -14.64
N GLY A 386 -1.68 -26.76 -13.98
CA GLY A 386 -0.25 -26.78 -13.68
C GLY A 386 0.20 -25.69 -12.70
N VAL A 387 -0.66 -25.32 -11.73
CA VAL A 387 -0.40 -24.25 -10.75
C VAL A 387 -0.54 -24.73 -9.31
N ASP A 388 -0.07 -23.92 -8.36
CA ASP A 388 -0.26 -24.19 -6.94
C ASP A 388 -1.75 -24.09 -6.53
N SER A 389 -2.17 -24.96 -5.61
CA SER A 389 -3.57 -25.04 -5.15
C SER A 389 -4.07 -23.76 -4.48
N ALA A 390 -3.21 -23.03 -3.75
CA ALA A 390 -3.59 -21.76 -3.15
C ALA A 390 -3.76 -20.66 -4.21
N VAL A 391 -3.02 -20.73 -5.31
CA VAL A 391 -3.15 -19.81 -6.45
C VAL A 391 -4.49 -20.06 -7.17
N ALA A 392 -4.81 -21.32 -7.49
CA ALA A 392 -6.08 -21.68 -8.12
C ALA A 392 -7.29 -21.26 -7.25
N ASN A 393 -7.24 -21.53 -5.94
CA ASN A 393 -8.29 -21.11 -4.99
C ASN A 393 -8.48 -19.59 -4.98
N ARG A 394 -7.38 -18.82 -5.01
CA ARG A 394 -7.44 -17.35 -5.07
C ARG A 394 -8.04 -16.85 -6.38
N TRP A 395 -7.75 -17.52 -7.49
CA TRP A 395 -8.33 -17.18 -8.80
C TRP A 395 -9.82 -17.48 -8.86
N VAL A 396 -10.26 -18.63 -8.35
CA VAL A 396 -11.68 -18.97 -8.22
C VAL A 396 -12.40 -17.95 -7.34
N TYR A 397 -11.81 -17.58 -6.20
CA TYR A 397 -12.34 -16.55 -5.32
C TYR A 397 -12.51 -15.20 -6.05
N GLY A 398 -11.47 -14.74 -6.76
CA GLY A 398 -11.52 -13.49 -7.51
C GLY A 398 -12.50 -13.50 -8.69
N LEU A 399 -12.66 -14.63 -9.38
CA LEU A 399 -13.67 -14.78 -10.44
C LEU A 399 -15.09 -14.73 -9.88
N ARG A 400 -15.36 -15.37 -8.74
CA ARG A 400 -16.67 -15.29 -8.06
C ARG A 400 -17.00 -13.85 -7.68
N GLN A 401 -16.03 -13.13 -7.12
CA GLN A 401 -16.19 -11.72 -6.79
C GLN A 401 -16.49 -10.88 -8.03
N TRP A 402 -15.80 -11.15 -9.13
CA TRP A 402 -16.03 -10.44 -10.38
C TRP A 402 -17.40 -10.77 -11.01
N LEU A 403 -17.89 -12.02 -10.89
CA LEU A 403 -19.23 -12.39 -11.31
C LEU A 403 -20.32 -11.57 -10.61
N LEU A 404 -20.13 -11.21 -9.33
CA LEU A 404 -21.07 -10.33 -8.61
C LEU A 404 -21.03 -8.88 -9.11
N VAL A 405 -19.89 -8.41 -9.64
CA VAL A 405 -19.82 -7.10 -10.32
C VAL A 405 -20.55 -7.15 -11.67
N LEU A 406 -20.40 -8.27 -12.41
CA LEU A 406 -20.96 -8.44 -13.75
C LEU A 406 -22.46 -8.76 -13.74
N ASP A 407 -22.91 -9.51 -12.75
CA ASP A 407 -24.30 -9.92 -12.51
C ASP A 407 -24.65 -9.70 -11.03
N PRO A 408 -25.10 -8.48 -10.66
CA PRO A 408 -25.47 -8.16 -9.29
C PRO A 408 -26.60 -9.04 -8.72
N SER A 409 -27.36 -9.76 -9.57
CA SER A 409 -28.38 -10.71 -9.11
C SER A 409 -27.79 -11.98 -8.47
N GLY A 410 -26.49 -12.24 -8.66
CA GLY A 410 -25.80 -13.42 -8.15
C GLY A 410 -26.15 -14.73 -8.86
N ARG A 411 -26.96 -14.70 -9.94
CA ARG A 411 -27.38 -15.91 -10.66
C ARG A 411 -26.19 -16.63 -11.30
N MET A 412 -25.23 -15.89 -11.84
CA MET A 412 -24.01 -16.49 -12.41
C MET A 412 -23.05 -16.98 -11.33
N GLU A 413 -22.94 -16.27 -10.22
CA GLU A 413 -22.10 -16.70 -9.09
C GLU A 413 -22.62 -18.02 -8.49
N ALA A 414 -23.94 -18.15 -8.33
CA ALA A 414 -24.57 -19.36 -7.79
C ALA A 414 -24.37 -20.63 -8.64
N ARG A 415 -23.96 -20.48 -9.91
CA ARG A 415 -23.62 -21.59 -10.80
C ARG A 415 -22.21 -22.13 -10.59
N VAL A 416 -21.35 -21.41 -9.87
CA VAL A 416 -19.97 -21.84 -9.61
C VAL A 416 -19.97 -23.01 -8.64
N ARG A 417 -19.59 -24.19 -9.13
CA ARG A 417 -19.48 -25.43 -8.33
C ARG A 417 -18.04 -25.74 -7.92
N LEU A 418 -17.07 -25.10 -8.56
CA LEU A 418 -15.66 -25.39 -8.31
C LEU A 418 -15.23 -24.99 -6.90
N GLY A 419 -14.67 -25.95 -6.18
CA GLY A 419 -14.24 -25.85 -4.80
C GLY A 419 -15.34 -26.09 -3.77
N ILE A 420 -16.59 -26.39 -4.17
CA ILE A 420 -17.63 -26.82 -3.22
C ILE A 420 -17.26 -28.22 -2.71
N GLY A 421 -17.37 -28.43 -1.38
CA GLY A 421 -16.98 -29.69 -0.75
C GLY A 421 -17.67 -30.88 -1.41
N ARG A 422 -16.92 -31.96 -1.62
CA ARG A 422 -17.48 -33.22 -2.12
C ARG A 422 -18.39 -33.83 -1.07
N GLU A 423 -19.35 -34.65 -1.50
CA GLU A 423 -20.16 -35.41 -0.55
C GLU A 423 -19.24 -36.22 0.37
N PRO A 424 -19.37 -36.07 1.69
CA PRO A 424 -18.47 -36.76 2.60
C PRO A 424 -18.69 -38.26 2.45
N ILE A 425 -17.60 -39.02 2.34
CA ILE A 425 -17.69 -40.48 2.26
C ILE A 425 -18.31 -40.97 3.58
N VAL A 426 -19.50 -41.55 3.50
CA VAL A 426 -20.17 -42.14 4.66
C VAL A 426 -19.78 -43.61 4.76
N ARG A 427 -19.27 -44.02 5.93
CA ARG A 427 -18.99 -45.42 6.25
C ARG A 427 -19.36 -45.72 7.69
N THR A 428 -19.69 -46.98 7.94
CA THR A 428 -19.89 -47.51 9.28
C THR A 428 -18.55 -47.76 9.94
N CYS A 429 -18.36 -47.24 11.15
CA CYS A 429 -17.14 -47.49 11.91
C CYS A 429 -17.16 -48.90 12.53
N GLU A 430 -16.17 -49.74 12.21
CA GLU A 430 -16.03 -51.09 12.80
C GLU A 430 -15.80 -51.09 14.32
N LYS A 431 -15.48 -49.93 14.92
CA LYS A 431 -15.16 -49.81 16.36
C LYS A 431 -16.33 -49.38 17.23
N CYS A 432 -17.24 -48.57 16.70
CA CYS A 432 -18.36 -48.03 17.47
C CYS A 432 -19.71 -48.20 16.77
N GLY A 433 -19.76 -48.83 15.60
CA GLY A 433 -20.99 -49.10 14.86
C GLY A 433 -21.67 -47.87 14.23
N SER A 434 -21.21 -46.65 14.52
CA SER A 434 -21.83 -45.44 13.98
C SER A 434 -21.54 -45.26 12.49
N THR A 435 -22.59 -45.03 11.70
CA THR A 435 -22.52 -44.64 10.29
C THR A 435 -22.46 -43.12 10.19
N GLY A 436 -21.43 -42.59 9.55
CA GLY A 436 -21.25 -41.14 9.43
C GLY A 436 -20.12 -40.75 8.48
N PRO A 437 -19.89 -39.44 8.27
CA PRO A 437 -18.81 -38.95 7.43
C PRO A 437 -17.45 -39.34 8.00
N ILE A 438 -16.53 -39.78 7.13
CA ILE A 438 -15.19 -40.20 7.53
C ILE A 438 -14.11 -39.24 7.02
N GLN A 439 -13.08 -39.04 7.83
CA GLN A 439 -11.86 -38.33 7.40
C GLN A 439 -10.78 -39.35 7.04
N LEU A 440 -10.38 -39.42 5.77
CA LEU A 440 -9.35 -40.36 5.31
C LEU A 440 -7.96 -39.86 5.68
N LEU A 441 -7.14 -40.79 6.19
CA LEU A 441 -5.76 -40.54 6.65
C LEU A 441 -4.72 -41.05 5.66
N GLY A 442 -5.12 -41.86 4.67
CA GLY A 442 -4.25 -42.38 3.62
C GLY A 442 -4.42 -43.89 3.38
N PRO A 443 -3.85 -44.41 2.29
CA PRO A 443 -3.91 -45.83 1.95
C PRO A 443 -3.11 -46.67 2.96
N THR A 444 -3.54 -47.90 3.16
CA THR A 444 -2.76 -48.90 3.89
C THR A 444 -1.71 -49.55 2.98
N ASN A 445 -0.70 -50.20 3.58
CA ASN A 445 0.31 -50.97 2.84
C ASN A 445 -0.22 -52.30 2.29
N ARG A 446 -1.53 -52.58 2.35
CA ARG A 446 -2.09 -53.81 1.77
C ARG A 446 -2.13 -53.72 0.24
N PRO A 447 -1.90 -54.85 -0.46
CA PRO A 447 -2.09 -54.91 -1.90
C PRO A 447 -3.56 -54.59 -2.27
N PRO A 448 -3.80 -54.05 -3.47
CA PRO A 448 -5.16 -53.84 -3.97
C PRO A 448 -5.94 -55.16 -3.98
N GLY A 449 -7.26 -55.09 -3.74
CA GLY A 449 -8.15 -56.24 -3.90
C GLY A 449 -8.25 -56.67 -5.37
N ALA A 450 -8.79 -57.86 -5.61
CA ALA A 450 -8.96 -58.42 -6.97
C ALA A 450 -9.74 -57.49 -7.92
N ASN A 451 -10.62 -56.63 -7.37
CA ASN A 451 -11.42 -55.66 -8.12
C ASN A 451 -10.71 -54.31 -8.32
N GLY A 452 -9.45 -54.17 -7.93
CA GLY A 452 -8.68 -52.93 -8.00
C GLY A 452 -8.89 -51.95 -6.82
N ASP A 453 -9.75 -52.30 -5.86
CA ASP A 453 -10.03 -51.51 -4.65
C ASP A 453 -8.81 -51.43 -3.75
N ARG A 454 -8.63 -50.29 -3.05
CA ARG A 454 -7.52 -50.10 -2.11
C ARG A 454 -8.07 -49.83 -0.71
N GLN A 455 -7.44 -50.43 0.29
CA GLN A 455 -7.84 -50.22 1.68
C GLN A 455 -7.22 -48.94 2.24
N TYR A 456 -8.04 -48.08 2.84
CA TYR A 456 -7.64 -46.83 3.49
C TYR A 456 -7.86 -46.87 5.01
N ARG A 457 -7.05 -46.09 5.73
CA ARG A 457 -7.32 -45.73 7.12
C ARG A 457 -8.17 -44.46 7.15
N PHE A 458 -9.16 -44.43 8.03
CA PHE A 458 -9.94 -43.24 8.30
C PHE A 458 -10.10 -43.02 9.81
N ARG A 459 -10.36 -41.77 10.20
CA ARG A 459 -10.75 -41.39 11.55
C ARG A 459 -12.27 -41.24 11.61
N CYS A 460 -12.92 -41.95 12.53
CA CYS A 460 -14.35 -41.84 12.74
C CYS A 460 -14.69 -40.48 13.37
N GLY A 461 -15.65 -39.75 12.80
CA GLY A 461 -16.10 -38.46 13.35
C GLY A 461 -16.77 -38.57 14.73
N ASN A 462 -17.36 -39.72 15.06
CA ASN A 462 -18.08 -39.93 16.32
C ASN A 462 -17.15 -40.38 17.46
N CYS A 463 -16.48 -41.53 17.31
CA CYS A 463 -15.62 -42.08 18.37
C CYS A 463 -14.15 -41.63 18.30
N SER A 464 -13.76 -40.86 17.28
CA SER A 464 -12.37 -40.45 17.01
C SER A 464 -11.35 -41.58 16.81
N ARG A 465 -11.75 -42.86 16.83
CA ARG A 465 -10.87 -44.01 16.61
C ARG A 465 -10.57 -44.22 15.12
N HIS A 466 -9.42 -44.83 14.86
CA HIS A 466 -9.04 -45.24 13.51
C HIS A 466 -9.76 -46.53 13.10
N SER A 467 -10.31 -46.53 11.90
CA SER A 467 -10.94 -47.70 11.27
C SER A 467 -10.43 -47.84 9.84
N ARG A 468 -10.81 -48.93 9.17
CA ARG A 468 -10.41 -49.23 7.80
C ARG A 468 -11.63 -49.34 6.91
N THR A 469 -11.48 -48.97 5.65
CA THR A 469 -12.50 -49.19 4.61
C THR A 469 -11.81 -49.49 3.30
N TRP A 470 -12.44 -50.30 2.45
CA TRP A 470 -12.05 -50.44 1.05
C TRP A 470 -12.73 -49.32 0.25
N LEU A 471 -11.98 -48.72 -0.67
CA LEU A 471 -12.47 -47.66 -1.56
C LEU A 471 -12.12 -48.03 -3.00
N SER A 472 -13.10 -47.85 -3.89
CA SER A 472 -12.95 -48.02 -5.33
C SER A 472 -12.07 -46.93 -5.95
N SER A 473 -11.71 -47.05 -7.23
CA SER A 473 -11.03 -45.96 -7.96
C SER A 473 -11.84 -44.67 -7.96
N ILE A 474 -13.17 -44.78 -8.04
CA ILE A 474 -14.12 -43.66 -8.02
C ILE A 474 -14.14 -43.01 -6.62
N ASP A 475 -14.25 -43.81 -5.56
CA ASP A 475 -14.25 -43.31 -4.17
C ASP A 475 -12.90 -42.68 -3.78
N ARG A 476 -11.79 -43.17 -4.33
CA ARG A 476 -10.44 -42.61 -4.13
C ARG A 476 -10.29 -41.21 -4.73
N GLY A 477 -10.97 -40.96 -5.85
CA GLY A 477 -11.06 -39.63 -6.46
C GLY A 477 -11.71 -38.61 -5.54
N VAL A 478 -12.64 -39.04 -4.67
CA VAL A 478 -13.40 -38.20 -3.71
C VAL A 478 -12.60 -37.88 -2.43
N ALA A 479 -11.63 -38.73 -2.09
CA ALA A 479 -10.90 -38.71 -0.82
C ALA A 479 -9.67 -37.77 -0.73
N SER A 480 -9.15 -37.31 -1.86
CA SER A 480 -7.78 -36.74 -2.00
C SER A 480 -7.71 -35.24 -2.23
#